data_AF-A0A1H9N804-F1
#
_entry.id   AF-A0A1H9N804-F1
#
_cell.length_a   1.000
_cell.length_b   1.000
_cell.length_c   1.000
_cell.angle_alpha   90.00
_cell.angle_beta   90.00
_cell.angle_gamma   90.00
#
_symmetry.space_group_name_H-M   'P 1'
#
loop_
_entity.id
_entity.type
_entity.pdbx_description
1 polymer ?
#
loop_
_entity_poly.entity_id
_entity_poly.type
_entity_poly.pdbx_seq_one_letter_code
_entity_poly.pdbx_strand_id
1 'polypeptide(L)'
;MLGLERKRKRLSRATPREREVLQLVLLGYTNKDIAQQLGISDYTARDHVSALLKKNGVKNRAQLMALHVAFPRKKKLPHPLHLTDCIAD
;
A
#
# COMPACT_ATOMS: atom_id res chain seq x y z
N MET A 1 -4.72 -22.62 3.42
CA MET A 1 -5.51 -21.88 2.40
C MET A 1 -6.30 -20.66 2.95
N LEU A 2 -6.08 -20.16 4.17
CA LEU A 2 -6.92 -19.11 4.79
C LEU A 2 -6.52 -17.63 4.54
N GLY A 3 -5.48 -17.37 3.73
CA GLY A 3 -4.91 -16.03 3.57
C GLY A 3 -5.71 -15.09 2.66
N LEU A 4 -6.24 -15.60 1.54
CA LEU A 4 -6.94 -14.77 0.55
C LEU A 4 -8.35 -14.34 0.98
N GLU A 5 -9.08 -15.21 1.70
CA GLU A 5 -10.45 -14.92 2.13
C GLU A 5 -10.54 -13.77 3.14
N ARG A 6 -9.57 -13.69 4.07
CA ARG A 6 -9.46 -12.56 5.01
C ARG A 6 -9.21 -11.24 4.27
N LYS A 7 -8.44 -11.26 3.18
CA LYS A 7 -8.14 -10.07 2.37
C LYS A 7 -9.40 -9.58 1.63
N ARG A 8 -10.20 -10.49 1.06
CA ARG A 8 -11.49 -10.19 0.41
C ARG A 8 -12.54 -9.62 1.38
N LYS A 9 -12.66 -10.17 2.59
CA LYS A 9 -13.68 -9.74 3.59
C LYS A 9 -13.40 -8.36 4.21
N ARG A 10 -12.14 -7.89 4.21
CA ARG A 10 -11.79 -6.53 4.67
C ARG A 10 -12.11 -5.47 3.61
N LEU A 11 -11.85 -5.78 2.34
CA LEU A 11 -12.22 -4.92 1.22
C LEU A 11 -13.73 -4.77 1.06
N SER A 12 -14.52 -5.82 1.36
CA SER A 12 -15.97 -5.77 1.27
C SER A 12 -16.66 -4.92 2.35
N ARG A 13 -15.97 -4.60 3.45
CA ARG A 13 -16.50 -3.71 4.50
C ARG A 13 -16.22 -2.23 4.23
N ALA A 14 -15.39 -1.89 3.24
CA ALA A 14 -15.07 -0.51 2.92
C ALA A 14 -16.23 0.16 2.16
N THR A 15 -16.68 1.31 2.65
CA THR A 15 -17.67 2.13 1.94
C THR A 15 -17.09 2.59 0.59
N PRO A 16 -17.94 2.98 -0.39
CA PRO A 16 -17.44 3.44 -1.69
C PRO A 16 -16.39 4.56 -1.55
N ARG A 17 -16.64 5.52 -0.64
CA ARG A 17 -15.72 6.62 -0.38
C ARG A 17 -14.41 6.18 0.27
N GLU A 18 -14.45 5.22 1.19
CA GLU A 18 -13.24 4.63 1.76
C GLU A 18 -12.41 3.89 0.71
N ARG A 19 -13.05 3.27 -0.30
CA ARG A 19 -12.33 2.61 -1.41
C ARG A 19 -11.62 3.62 -2.30
N GLU A 20 -12.25 4.74 -2.63
CA GLU A 20 -11.62 5.82 -3.39
C GLU A 20 -10.39 6.36 -2.67
N VAL A 21 -10.54 6.70 -1.37
CA VAL A 21 -9.42 7.17 -0.54
C VAL A 21 -8.32 6.12 -0.47
N LEU A 22 -8.67 4.84 -0.27
CA LEU A 22 -7.70 3.75 -0.24
C LEU A 22 -6.92 3.64 -1.56
N GLN A 23 -7.57 3.72 -2.71
CA GLN A 23 -6.90 3.68 -4.01
C GLN A 23 -5.87 4.82 -4.14
N LEU A 24 -6.26 6.05 -3.80
CA LEU A 24 -5.35 7.19 -3.84
C LEU A 24 -4.18 7.04 -2.87
N VAL A 25 -4.44 6.51 -1.67
CA VAL A 25 -3.37 6.19 -0.71
C VAL A 25 -2.38 5.17 -1.28
N LEU A 26 -2.86 4.13 -1.97
CA LEU A 26 -2.03 3.09 -2.58
C LEU A 26 -1.20 3.59 -3.76
N LEU A 27 -1.69 4.62 -4.46
CA LEU A 27 -0.96 5.32 -5.51
C LEU A 27 0.10 6.30 -4.95
N GLY A 28 0.13 6.51 -3.63
CA GLY A 28 1.13 7.36 -2.98
C GLY A 28 0.76 8.84 -2.87
N TYR A 29 -0.48 9.22 -3.20
CA TYR A 29 -0.96 10.59 -3.05
C TYR A 29 -0.90 11.07 -1.61
N THR A 30 -0.68 12.37 -1.38
CA THR A 30 -0.73 12.99 -0.05
C THR A 30 -2.17 13.27 0.38
N ASN A 31 -2.40 13.64 1.63
CA ASN A 31 -3.75 14.01 2.09
C ASN A 31 -4.28 15.26 1.37
N LYS A 32 -3.39 16.17 0.95
CA LYS A 32 -3.76 17.35 0.16
C LYS A 32 -4.21 16.96 -1.24
N ASP A 33 -3.48 16.06 -1.90
CA ASP A 33 -3.85 15.59 -3.24
C ASP A 33 -5.16 14.78 -3.19
N ILE A 34 -5.34 13.96 -2.16
CA ILE A 34 -6.59 13.22 -1.93
C ILE A 34 -7.76 14.20 -1.75
N ALA A 35 -7.56 15.25 -0.96
CA ALA A 35 -8.57 16.28 -0.74
C ALA A 35 -8.97 16.97 -2.05
N GLN A 36 -7.99 17.34 -2.87
CA GLN A 36 -8.20 17.94 -4.18
C GLN A 36 -8.95 17.00 -5.13
N GLN A 37 -8.53 15.73 -5.21
CA GLN A 37 -9.11 14.75 -6.13
C GLN A 37 -10.55 14.38 -5.77
N LEU A 38 -10.88 14.42 -4.48
CA LEU A 38 -12.20 14.05 -3.97
C LEU A 38 -13.11 15.27 -3.73
N GLY A 39 -12.61 16.49 -3.88
CA GLY A 39 -13.37 17.73 -3.62
C GLY A 39 -13.78 17.89 -2.14
N ILE A 40 -12.91 17.49 -1.21
CA ILE A 40 -13.13 17.58 0.24
C ILE A 40 -12.03 18.41 0.91
N SER A 41 -12.20 18.75 2.19
CA SER A 41 -11.12 19.40 2.95
C SER A 41 -9.97 18.44 3.25
N ASP A 42 -8.77 18.99 3.46
CA ASP A 42 -7.58 18.25 3.90
C ASP A 42 -7.78 17.58 5.27
N TYR A 43 -8.52 18.25 6.17
CA TYR A 43 -8.96 17.70 7.44
C TYR A 43 -9.85 16.46 7.23
N THR A 44 -10.84 16.54 6.33
CA THR A 44 -11.73 15.41 6.00
C THR A 44 -10.96 14.26 5.36
N ALA A 45 -10.00 14.55 4.47
CA ALA A 45 -9.13 13.53 3.88
C ALA A 45 -8.29 12.82 4.97
N ARG A 46 -7.75 13.57 5.94
CA ARG A 46 -7.03 13.00 7.08
C ARG A 46 -7.91 12.09 7.94
N ASP A 47 -9.16 12.48 8.18
CA ASP A 47 -10.11 11.66 8.92
C ASP A 47 -10.44 10.36 8.19
N HIS A 48 -10.66 10.42 6.87
CA HIS A 48 -10.86 9.21 6.06
C HIS A 48 -9.64 8.28 6.10
N VAL A 49 -8.42 8.81 5.98
CA VAL A 49 -7.19 8.00 6.09
C VAL A 49 -7.09 7.39 7.50
N SER A 50 -7.41 8.15 8.54
CA SER A 50 -7.37 7.66 9.93
C SER A 50 -8.39 6.54 10.17
N ALA A 51 -9.60 6.69 9.63
CA ALA A 51 -10.63 5.65 9.67
C ALA A 51 -10.19 4.37 8.94
N LEU A 52 -9.57 4.51 7.75
CA LEU A 52 -9.00 3.40 7.00
C LEU A 52 -7.91 2.65 7.80
N LEU A 53 -7.00 3.37 8.46
CA LEU A 53 -5.96 2.76 9.30
C LEU A 53 -6.59 1.95 10.45
N LYS A 54 -7.53 2.54 11.18
CA LYS A 54 -8.26 1.86 12.28
C LYS A 54 -8.98 0.61 11.79
N LYS A 55 -9.70 0.70 10.66
CA LYS A 55 -10.48 -0.40 10.09
C LYS A 55 -9.62 -1.56 9.60
N ASN A 56 -8.42 -1.27 9.11
CA ASN A 56 -7.45 -2.28 8.68
C ASN A 56 -6.55 -2.79 9.81
N GLY A 57 -6.63 -2.18 11.01
CA GLY A 57 -5.86 -2.57 12.19
C GLY A 57 -4.36 -2.24 12.07
N VAL A 58 -4.02 -1.20 11.30
CA VAL A 58 -2.64 -0.80 11.03
C VAL A 58 -2.35 0.55 11.66
N LYS A 59 -1.10 0.80 12.05
CA LYS A 59 -0.70 2.00 12.78
C LYS A 59 -0.29 3.15 11.86
N ASN A 60 0.13 2.85 10.64
CA ASN A 60 0.66 3.86 9.73
C ASN A 60 0.32 3.57 8.26
N ARG A 61 0.43 4.62 7.43
CA ARG A 61 0.15 4.58 5.98
C ARG A 61 0.99 3.51 5.27
N ALA A 62 2.26 3.37 5.63
CA ALA A 62 3.16 2.38 5.03
C ALA A 62 2.68 0.94 5.27
N GLN A 63 2.22 0.61 6.49
CA GLN A 63 1.62 -0.69 6.81
C GLN A 63 0.34 -0.93 6.02
N LEU A 64 -0.51 0.10 5.87
CA LEU A 64 -1.71 0.00 5.04
C LEU A 64 -1.34 -0.32 3.58
N MET A 65 -0.34 0.38 3.03
CA MET A 65 0.16 0.12 1.69
C MET A 65 0.74 -1.29 1.57
N ALA A 66 1.59 -1.73 2.50
CA ALA A 66 2.18 -3.06 2.49
C ALA A 66 1.15 -4.20 2.61
N LEU A 67 0.02 -3.96 3.29
CA LEU A 67 -1.07 -4.93 3.40
C LEU A 67 -1.80 -5.12 2.05
N HIS A 68 -1.98 -4.04 1.31
CA HIS A 68 -2.76 -4.02 0.07
C HIS A 68 -1.92 -4.26 -1.18
N VAL A 69 -0.76 -3.61 -1.29
CA VAL A 69 0.24 -3.82 -2.32
C VAL A 69 0.94 -5.15 -2.08
N ALA A 70 0.84 -6.06 -3.04
CA ALA A 70 1.64 -7.27 -3.02
C ALA A 70 3.10 -6.87 -3.32
N PHE A 71 3.95 -6.77 -2.29
CA PHE A 71 5.38 -6.74 -2.54
C PHE A 71 5.80 -8.11 -3.08
N PRO A 72 6.40 -8.20 -4.28
CA PRO A 72 7.10 -9.41 -4.64
C PRO A 72 8.20 -9.58 -3.59
N ARG A 73 8.10 -10.63 -2.76
CA ARG A 73 9.18 -11.00 -1.86
C ARG A 73 10.41 -11.11 -2.75
N LYS A 74 11.44 -10.29 -2.49
CA LYS A 74 12.71 -10.35 -3.23
C LYS A 74 13.09 -11.82 -3.32
N LYS A 75 13.08 -12.41 -4.52
CA LYS A 75 13.82 -13.65 -4.74
C LYS A 75 15.23 -13.35 -4.28
N LYS A 76 15.84 -14.21 -3.45
CA LYS A 76 17.26 -14.09 -3.09
C LYS A 76 18.00 -13.82 -4.39
N LEU A 77 18.59 -12.63 -4.55
CA LEU A 77 19.49 -12.41 -5.68
C LEU A 77 20.59 -13.47 -5.53
N PRO A 78 20.96 -14.19 -6.59
CA PRO A 78 22.16 -14.99 -6.54
C PRO A 78 23.32 -14.08 -6.14
N HIS A 79 24.19 -14.61 -5.29
CA HIS A 79 25.48 -14.04 -4.88
C HIS A 79 26.16 -13.30 -6.05
N PRO A 80 26.91 -12.21 -5.79
CA PRO A 80 27.59 -11.47 -6.84
C PRO A 80 28.42 -12.42 -7.70
N LEU A 81 28.17 -12.41 -9.02
CA LEU A 81 29.03 -13.09 -9.98
C LEU A 81 30.42 -12.49 -9.83
N HIS A 82 31.39 -13.33 -9.45
CA HIS A 82 32.80 -12.96 -9.37
C HIS A 82 33.24 -12.48 -10.75
N LEU A 83 33.49 -11.18 -10.87
CA LEU A 83 33.93 -10.53 -12.09
C LEU A 83 35.47 -10.55 -12.16
N THR A 84 36.06 -11.73 -11.94
CA THR A 84 37.52 -11.94 -11.98
C THR A 84 37.99 -12.86 -13.09
N ASP A 85 37.08 -13.38 -13.92
CA ASP A 85 37.45 -14.22 -15.05
C ASP A 85 37.47 -13.40 -16.34
N CYS A 86 38.32 -12.38 -16.40
CA CYS A 86 38.65 -11.68 -17.64
C CYS A 86 40.16 -11.60 -17.85
N ILE A 87 40.66 -12.66 -18.50
CA ILE A 87 41.65 -12.68 -19.58
C ILE A 87 43.13 -12.50 -19.17
N ALA A 88 43.81 -13.64 -19.25
CA ALA A 88 45.21 -13.74 -19.61
C ALA A 88 45.43 -13.18 -21.02
N ASP A 89 46.33 -12.19 -21.14
CA ASP A 89 47.30 -12.01 -22.24
C ASP A 89 48.46 -11.15 -21.70
#